data_AF-A0A535WSW3-F1
#
_entry.id   AF-A0A535WSW3-F1
#
_cell.length_a   1.000
_cell.length_b   1.000
_cell.length_c   1.000
_cell.angle_alpha   90.00
_cell.angle_beta   90.00
_cell.angle_gamma   90.00
#
_symmetry.space_group_name_H-M   'P 1'
#
loop_
_entity.id
_entity.type
_entity.pdbx_description
1 polymer ?
#
loop_
_entity_poly.entity_id
_entity_poly.type
_entity_poly.pdbx_seq_one_letter_code
_entity_poly.pdbx_strand_id
1 'polypeptide(L)'
;MSVLLQSLLVFSAVLAVYVIWRSIVVIGPAEIGLVVKRVSRRHNTTDTPIAFAGEAGYQAELLMPGVRFKLWPTYIVVRYPWVQVPAGEIGVVISQIGEPLPTGAKSAVYRPGFGNFTQLTAFIDGKGQKGVQRPVLPPGTLAPIHPIAFLVITPSKVYGRPVDPQILARGPLSPESFGLKPDQLRVKVIAPDGTQDLVGIVTTLEGEPLGPADIAGRIGGFSDISALETQPDISDSELIEALLGKKNELHNNYQDFQAFLDKGGRIGLQHDPLLYGAYLLNPFLVRVELAPMLVVNQGEVAVIKAYVGLPTLDTSGPEFKFGSIVQPGHRGIWREALRTGKYPLNPRIYAAEKVPTFILTLNWAEANSVAHNLDAQLSPIEGKSREGFIFKIDLQVQIHVPDTKAPKV
;
A
#
# COMPACT_ATOMS: atom_id res chain seq x y z
N MET A 1 -40.90 64.33 -23.71
CA MET A 1 -40.78 63.53 -22.47
C MET A 1 -41.21 62.06 -22.65
N SER A 2 -42.22 61.76 -23.49
CA SER A 2 -42.69 60.38 -23.72
C SER A 2 -41.70 59.47 -24.46
N VAL A 3 -41.03 59.97 -25.51
CA VAL A 3 -40.11 59.16 -26.34
C VAL A 3 -38.87 58.72 -25.56
N LEU A 4 -38.31 59.61 -24.73
CA LEU A 4 -37.17 59.30 -23.85
C LEU A 4 -37.54 58.26 -22.77
N LEU A 5 -38.75 58.35 -22.23
CA LEU A 5 -39.26 57.39 -21.25
C LEU A 5 -39.49 56.02 -21.89
N GLN A 6 -40.05 55.99 -23.10
CA GLN A 6 -40.25 54.77 -23.88
C GLN A 6 -38.92 54.12 -24.27
N SER A 7 -37.92 54.89 -24.72
CA SER A 7 -36.59 54.35 -25.05
C SER A 7 -35.87 53.80 -23.82
N LEU A 8 -36.01 54.45 -22.65
CA LEU A 8 -35.43 53.97 -21.39
C LEU A 8 -36.08 52.66 -20.92
N LEU A 9 -37.41 52.54 -21.08
CA LEU A 9 -38.16 51.32 -20.76
C LEU A 9 -37.78 50.16 -21.69
N VAL A 10 -37.64 50.41 -23.00
CA VAL A 10 -37.20 49.40 -23.95
C VAL A 10 -35.76 48.96 -23.63
N PHE A 11 -34.86 49.91 -23.35
CA PHE A 11 -33.48 49.59 -22.97
C PHE A 11 -33.40 48.77 -21.68
N SER A 12 -34.16 49.13 -20.64
CA SER A 12 -34.18 48.39 -19.38
C SER A 12 -34.77 47.00 -19.55
N ALA A 13 -35.80 46.84 -20.38
CA ALA A 13 -36.39 45.54 -20.73
C ALA A 13 -35.39 44.66 -21.48
N VAL A 14 -34.69 45.19 -22.49
CA VAL A 14 -33.65 44.47 -23.22
C VAL A 14 -32.50 44.07 -22.29
N LEU A 15 -32.06 44.97 -21.41
CA LEU A 15 -31.03 44.68 -20.42
C LEU A 15 -31.49 43.59 -19.43
N ALA A 16 -32.74 43.65 -18.96
CA ALA A 16 -33.30 42.64 -18.07
C ALA A 16 -33.37 41.26 -18.75
N VAL A 17 -33.85 41.19 -20.00
CA VAL A 17 -33.87 39.95 -20.79
C VAL A 17 -32.46 39.42 -21.01
N TYR A 18 -31.49 40.28 -21.33
CA TYR A 18 -30.09 39.90 -21.47
C TYR A 18 -29.51 39.32 -20.17
N VAL A 19 -29.78 39.97 -19.04
CA VAL A 19 -29.35 39.48 -17.72
C VAL A 19 -30.00 38.15 -17.37
N ILE A 20 -31.30 37.99 -17.60
CA ILE A 20 -32.02 36.73 -17.37
C ILE A 20 -31.44 35.62 -18.24
N TRP A 21 -31.26 35.87 -19.54
CA TRP A 21 -30.70 34.90 -20.47
C TRP A 21 -29.28 34.47 -20.06
N ARG A 22 -28.42 35.41 -19.67
CA ARG A 22 -27.06 35.12 -19.16
C ARG A 22 -27.06 34.43 -17.79
N SER A 23 -28.15 34.53 -17.03
CA SER A 23 -28.30 33.91 -15.71
C SER A 23 -28.79 32.45 -15.77
N ILE A 24 -29.27 32.01 -16.93
CA ILE A 24 -29.62 30.61 -17.18
C ILE A 24 -28.33 29.86 -17.53
N VAL A 25 -27.99 28.87 -16.73
CA VAL A 25 -26.80 28.03 -16.91
C VAL A 25 -27.25 26.59 -17.11
N VAL A 26 -26.88 26.01 -18.25
CA VAL A 26 -27.03 24.58 -18.51
C VAL A 26 -25.76 23.88 -18.06
N ILE A 27 -25.88 22.84 -17.24
CA ILE A 27 -24.78 22.02 -16.76
C ILE A 27 -24.93 20.63 -17.39
N GLY A 28 -23.86 20.14 -18.00
CA GLY A 28 -23.86 18.84 -18.68
C GLY A 28 -24.15 17.68 -17.71
N PRO A 29 -24.56 16.51 -18.25
CA PRO A 29 -24.96 15.35 -17.46
C PRO A 29 -23.84 14.77 -16.56
N ALA A 30 -22.57 14.95 -16.95
CA ALA A 30 -21.39 14.53 -16.19
C ALA A 30 -20.54 15.74 -15.73
N GLU A 31 -21.21 16.86 -15.44
CA GLU A 31 -20.57 18.09 -14.99
C GLU A 31 -21.21 18.60 -13.69
N ILE A 32 -20.42 19.32 -12.91
CA ILE A 32 -20.88 20.13 -11.78
C ILE A 32 -20.61 21.61 -12.09
N GLY A 33 -21.53 22.47 -11.68
CA GLY A 33 -21.35 23.91 -11.72
C GLY A 33 -20.82 24.43 -10.40
N LEU A 34 -19.53 24.82 -10.37
CA LEU A 34 -18.94 25.56 -9.26
C LEU A 34 -19.46 26.99 -9.31
N VAL A 35 -20.15 27.42 -8.25
CA VAL A 35 -20.66 28.78 -8.14
C VAL A 35 -19.60 29.68 -7.52
N VAL A 36 -19.31 30.82 -8.16
CA VAL A 36 -18.42 31.86 -7.65
C VAL A 36 -19.23 33.12 -7.46
N LYS A 37 -19.31 33.62 -6.22
CA LYS A 37 -20.00 34.88 -5.92
C LYS A 37 -19.01 36.04 -6.06
N ARG A 38 -19.26 36.94 -7.01
CA ARG A 38 -18.43 38.13 -7.28
C ARG A 38 -18.74 39.29 -6.34
N VAL A 39 -20.03 39.53 -6.11
CA VAL A 39 -20.51 40.71 -5.37
C VAL A 39 -21.18 40.24 -4.09
N SER A 40 -20.63 40.61 -2.95
CA SER A 40 -21.21 40.34 -1.63
C SER A 40 -20.91 41.50 -0.69
N ARG A 41 -21.84 41.78 0.23
CA ARG A 41 -21.60 42.68 1.37
C ARG A 41 -20.85 41.98 2.52
N ARG A 42 -20.84 40.65 2.52
CA ARG A 42 -20.14 39.81 3.49
C ARG A 42 -18.80 39.37 2.90
N HIS A 43 -17.73 39.62 3.64
CA HIS A 43 -16.38 39.14 3.35
C HIS A 43 -16.22 37.73 3.90
N ASN A 44 -15.43 36.91 3.22
CA ASN A 44 -15.08 35.59 3.73
C ASN A 44 -14.15 35.78 4.93
N THR A 45 -14.62 35.38 6.11
CA THR A 45 -13.84 35.43 7.36
C THR A 45 -13.16 34.11 7.69
N THR A 46 -13.39 33.08 6.87
CA THR A 46 -12.71 31.79 7.03
C THR A 46 -11.33 31.81 6.37
N ASP A 47 -10.39 31.07 6.95
CA ASP A 47 -9.03 30.85 6.42
C ASP A 47 -9.02 29.90 5.20
N THR A 48 -10.19 29.70 4.58
CA THR A 48 -10.36 28.81 3.43
C THR A 48 -10.86 29.60 2.22
N PRO A 49 -10.48 29.22 0.99
CA PRO A 49 -10.95 29.90 -0.22
C PRO A 49 -12.43 29.66 -0.52
N ILE A 50 -13.12 28.84 0.28
CA ILE A 50 -14.52 28.44 0.08
C ILE A 50 -15.43 29.17 1.08
N ALA A 51 -16.51 29.73 0.56
CA ALA A 51 -17.55 30.42 1.28
C ALA A 51 -18.71 29.47 1.60
N PHE A 52 -19.03 29.34 2.89
CA PHE A 52 -20.11 28.47 3.40
C PHE A 52 -21.41 29.24 3.69
N ALA A 53 -21.30 30.51 4.07
CA ALA A 53 -22.44 31.35 4.49
C ALA A 53 -22.87 32.40 3.44
N GLY A 54 -22.59 32.15 2.15
CA GLY A 54 -22.95 33.04 1.05
C GLY A 54 -22.05 34.28 0.90
N GLU A 55 -20.81 34.21 1.39
CA GLU A 55 -19.79 35.25 1.27
C GLU A 55 -19.24 35.35 -0.16
N ALA A 56 -18.40 36.35 -0.45
CA ALA A 56 -17.69 36.42 -1.72
C ALA A 56 -16.69 35.27 -1.87
N GLY A 57 -16.55 34.71 -3.08
CA GLY A 57 -15.63 33.60 -3.37
C GLY A 57 -16.30 32.33 -3.90
N TYR A 58 -15.55 31.22 -3.89
CA TYR A 58 -16.04 29.90 -4.30
C TYR A 58 -17.09 29.41 -3.31
N GLN A 59 -18.31 29.13 -3.76
CA GLN A 59 -19.37 28.66 -2.86
C GLN A 59 -19.23 27.17 -2.59
N ALA A 60 -19.55 26.73 -1.37
CA ALA A 60 -19.58 25.31 -1.02
C ALA A 60 -20.66 24.50 -1.76
N GLU A 61 -21.80 25.14 -2.10
CA GLU A 61 -22.90 24.51 -2.82
C GLU A 61 -22.58 24.39 -4.32
N LEU A 62 -22.63 23.17 -4.84
CA LEU A 62 -22.46 22.87 -6.25
C LEU A 62 -23.81 22.81 -6.95
N LEU A 63 -23.85 23.29 -8.20
CA LEU A 63 -24.99 23.09 -9.06
C LEU A 63 -24.89 21.73 -9.76
N MET A 64 -25.89 20.88 -9.52
CA MET A 64 -26.02 19.58 -10.18
C MET A 64 -26.49 19.73 -11.64
N PRO A 65 -26.26 18.71 -12.50
CA PRO A 65 -26.67 18.70 -13.91
C PRO A 65 -28.09 19.21 -14.16
N GLY A 66 -28.28 19.80 -15.34
CA GLY A 66 -29.56 20.35 -15.80
C GLY A 66 -29.55 21.88 -15.96
N VAL A 67 -30.75 22.43 -16.17
CA VAL A 67 -30.96 23.88 -16.31
C VAL A 67 -31.04 24.50 -14.91
N ARG A 68 -30.15 25.44 -14.62
CA ARG A 68 -30.05 26.14 -13.34
C ARG A 68 -30.09 27.64 -13.56
N PHE A 69 -30.48 28.38 -12.53
CA PHE A 69 -30.52 29.84 -12.55
C PHE A 69 -29.61 30.42 -11.47
N LYS A 70 -28.67 31.28 -11.87
CA LYS A 70 -27.86 32.12 -10.97
C LYS A 70 -27.65 33.48 -11.61
N LEU A 71 -27.95 34.55 -10.86
CA LEU A 71 -27.89 35.92 -11.36
C LEU A 71 -26.48 36.33 -11.82
N TRP A 72 -26.25 36.45 -13.13
CA TRP A 72 -24.92 36.61 -13.75
C TRP A 72 -24.09 37.81 -13.25
N PRO A 73 -24.66 39.01 -13.01
CA PRO A 73 -23.89 40.12 -12.45
C PRO A 73 -23.28 39.80 -11.07
N THR A 74 -23.95 38.95 -10.29
CA THR A 74 -23.56 38.61 -8.92
C THR A 74 -22.78 37.30 -8.86
N TYR A 75 -23.05 36.36 -9.76
CA TYR A 75 -22.52 35.01 -9.74
C TYR A 75 -21.92 34.59 -11.09
N ILE A 76 -20.78 33.92 -11.06
CA ILE A 76 -20.29 33.11 -12.18
C ILE A 76 -20.55 31.65 -11.84
N VAL A 77 -20.87 30.84 -12.86
CA VAL A 77 -20.81 29.38 -12.74
C VAL A 77 -19.71 28.87 -13.66
N VAL A 78 -18.75 28.16 -13.08
CA VAL A 78 -17.67 27.49 -13.82
C VAL A 78 -17.95 25.99 -13.82
N ARG A 79 -17.92 25.35 -14.98
CA ARG A 79 -18.21 23.92 -15.11
C ARG A 79 -16.96 23.11 -14.89
N TYR A 80 -17.08 22.04 -14.11
CA TYR A 80 -16.05 21.04 -13.93
C TYR A 80 -16.64 19.65 -14.22
N PRO A 81 -15.87 18.73 -14.79
CA PRO A 81 -16.33 17.35 -14.98
C PRO A 81 -16.50 16.67 -13.63
N TRP A 82 -17.45 15.74 -13.54
CA TRP A 82 -17.53 14.82 -12.41
C TRP A 82 -16.25 14.00 -12.30
N VAL A 83 -15.87 13.66 -11.07
CA VAL A 83 -14.75 12.77 -10.84
C VAL A 83 -15.17 11.39 -11.32
N GLN A 84 -14.41 10.86 -12.26
CA GLN A 84 -14.61 9.54 -12.81
C GLN A 84 -13.31 8.75 -12.64
N VAL A 85 -13.39 7.63 -11.95
CA VAL A 85 -12.28 6.68 -11.84
C VAL A 85 -12.58 5.52 -12.78
N PRO A 86 -11.83 5.37 -13.89
CA PRO A 86 -11.99 4.24 -14.80
C PRO A 86 -11.80 2.88 -14.12
N ALA A 87 -12.25 1.82 -14.79
CA ALA A 87 -12.02 0.45 -14.34
C ALA A 87 -10.51 0.13 -14.34
N GLY A 88 -10.02 -0.56 -13.31
CA GLY A 88 -8.59 -0.89 -13.16
C GLY A 88 -7.71 0.25 -12.64
N GLU A 89 -8.29 1.42 -12.34
CA GLU A 89 -7.60 2.58 -11.77
C GLU A 89 -8.12 2.91 -10.37
N ILE A 90 -7.31 3.61 -9.58
CA ILE A 90 -7.71 4.18 -8.30
C ILE A 90 -7.62 5.70 -8.34
N GLY A 91 -8.52 6.38 -7.61
CA GLY A 91 -8.47 7.83 -7.43
C GLY A 91 -7.89 8.20 -6.08
N VAL A 92 -6.71 8.80 -6.04
CA VAL A 92 -6.15 9.33 -4.78
C VAL A 92 -6.73 10.71 -4.52
N VAL A 93 -7.23 10.94 -3.31
CA VAL A 93 -7.84 12.21 -2.90
C VAL A 93 -6.87 13.02 -2.05
N ILE A 94 -6.67 14.28 -2.40
CA ILE A 94 -5.93 15.27 -1.62
C ILE A 94 -6.90 16.39 -1.25
N SER A 95 -7.10 16.63 0.04
CA SER A 95 -7.88 17.77 0.51
C SER A 95 -7.01 19.03 0.57
N GLN A 96 -7.53 20.13 0.03
CA GLN A 96 -6.91 21.45 0.09
C GLN A 96 -7.41 22.29 1.27
N ILE A 97 -8.46 21.81 1.95
CA ILE A 97 -9.13 22.51 3.05
C ILE A 97 -9.29 21.59 4.27
N GLY A 98 -9.71 22.18 5.39
CA GLY A 98 -9.91 21.46 6.64
C GLY A 98 -8.82 21.77 7.66
N GLU A 99 -8.85 21.06 8.78
CA GLU A 99 -7.88 21.24 9.87
C GLU A 99 -6.46 20.86 9.41
N PRO A 100 -5.42 21.50 9.95
CA PRO A 100 -4.04 21.10 9.68
C PRO A 100 -3.79 19.66 10.13
N LEU A 101 -2.92 18.95 9.39
CA LEU A 101 -2.44 17.64 9.82
C LEU A 101 -1.74 17.75 11.19
N PRO A 102 -1.94 16.78 12.09
CA PRO A 102 -1.19 16.76 13.34
C PRO A 102 0.30 16.60 13.05
N THR A 103 1.13 17.16 13.92
CA THR A 103 2.59 17.11 13.78
C THR A 103 3.07 15.66 13.63
N GLY A 104 3.82 15.37 12.57
CA GLY A 104 4.37 14.04 12.28
C GLY A 104 3.48 13.15 11.40
N ALA A 105 2.19 13.47 11.22
CA ALA A 105 1.32 12.75 10.29
C ALA A 105 1.57 13.17 8.84
N LYS A 106 1.46 12.20 7.93
CA LYS A 106 1.63 12.40 6.47
C LYS A 106 0.30 12.31 5.73
N SER A 107 -0.72 11.72 6.35
CA SER A 107 -2.07 11.61 5.81
C SER A 107 -3.16 12.02 6.79
N ALA A 108 -4.27 12.46 6.21
CA ALA A 108 -5.47 12.87 6.89
C ALA A 108 -6.31 11.68 7.32
N VAL A 109 -6.82 11.75 8.55
CA VAL A 109 -7.79 10.82 9.10
C VAL A 109 -9.08 10.87 8.28
N TYR A 110 -9.56 9.70 7.88
CA TYR A 110 -10.84 9.57 7.19
C TYR A 110 -11.92 9.02 8.14
N ARG A 111 -13.14 9.52 7.99
CA ARG A 111 -14.31 9.02 8.71
C ARG A 111 -15.40 8.63 7.70
N PRO A 112 -16.11 7.50 7.88
CA PRO A 112 -17.19 7.09 6.98
C PRO A 112 -18.27 8.15 6.77
N GLY A 113 -18.51 9.00 7.77
CA GLY A 113 -19.46 10.12 7.69
C GLY A 113 -19.15 11.17 6.62
N PHE A 114 -17.95 11.17 6.02
CA PHE A 114 -17.60 12.09 4.93
C PHE A 114 -18.19 11.70 3.57
N GLY A 115 -18.79 10.51 3.44
CA GLY A 115 -19.54 10.10 2.26
C GLY A 115 -18.72 10.14 0.96
N ASN A 116 -17.48 9.63 0.99
CA ASN A 116 -16.54 9.65 -0.15
C ASN A 116 -16.30 11.06 -0.73
N PHE A 117 -16.25 12.08 0.15
CA PHE A 117 -15.94 13.46 -0.21
C PHE A 117 -16.99 14.15 -1.12
N THR A 118 -18.17 13.56 -1.27
CA THR A 118 -19.28 14.15 -2.03
C THR A 118 -19.98 15.27 -1.23
N GLN A 119 -19.97 15.17 0.10
CA GLN A 119 -20.60 16.12 1.00
C GLN A 119 -19.55 16.99 1.68
N LEU A 120 -19.31 18.17 1.11
CA LEU A 120 -18.30 19.10 1.61
C LEU A 120 -18.61 19.60 3.04
N THR A 121 -19.87 19.88 3.34
CA THR A 121 -20.30 20.33 4.67
C THR A 121 -20.03 19.26 5.73
N ALA A 122 -20.41 18.01 5.45
CA ALA A 122 -20.14 16.88 6.35
C ALA A 122 -18.63 16.67 6.60
N PHE A 123 -17.79 16.91 5.60
CA PHE A 123 -16.34 16.85 5.77
C PHE A 123 -15.82 17.93 6.73
N ILE A 124 -16.30 19.18 6.59
CA ILE A 124 -15.85 20.29 7.42
C ILE A 124 -16.42 20.21 8.84
N ASP A 125 -17.72 19.95 8.98
CA ASP A 125 -18.39 19.79 10.28
C ASP A 125 -17.80 18.60 11.06
N GLY A 126 -17.40 17.55 10.34
CA GLY A 126 -16.74 16.38 10.91
C GLY A 126 -15.24 16.55 11.16
N LYS A 127 -14.70 17.77 11.06
CA LYS A 127 -13.29 18.14 11.26
C LYS A 127 -12.32 17.39 10.34
N GLY A 128 -12.67 17.31 9.07
CA GLY A 128 -11.81 16.77 8.03
C GLY A 128 -10.48 17.53 7.96
N GLN A 129 -9.40 16.82 7.64
CA GLN A 129 -8.04 17.35 7.65
C GLN A 129 -7.54 17.60 6.23
N LYS A 130 -6.71 18.63 6.05
CA LYS A 130 -6.04 18.93 4.78
C LYS A 130 -4.94 17.91 4.47
N GLY A 131 -4.56 17.78 3.20
CA GLY A 131 -3.52 16.84 2.73
C GLY A 131 -4.06 15.55 2.15
N VAL A 132 -3.17 14.57 1.94
CA VAL A 132 -3.49 13.27 1.35
C VAL A 132 -4.47 12.52 2.23
N GLN A 133 -5.61 12.10 1.68
CA GLN A 133 -6.59 11.31 2.40
C GLN A 133 -6.20 9.83 2.37
N ARG A 134 -6.49 9.10 3.46
CA ARG A 134 -6.17 7.67 3.57
C ARG A 134 -6.86 6.78 2.54
N PRO A 135 -8.21 6.80 2.41
CA PRO A 135 -8.89 5.97 1.44
C PRO A 135 -8.67 6.49 0.02
N VAL A 136 -8.69 5.55 -0.92
CA VAL A 136 -8.74 5.83 -2.35
C VAL A 136 -10.16 5.65 -2.86
N LEU A 137 -10.52 6.39 -3.92
CA LEU A 137 -11.76 6.15 -4.63
C LEU A 137 -11.63 4.85 -5.45
N PRO A 138 -12.58 3.91 -5.32
CA PRO A 138 -12.52 2.64 -6.02
C PRO A 138 -12.73 2.80 -7.55
N PRO A 139 -12.29 1.80 -8.34
CA PRO A 139 -12.57 1.75 -9.76
C PRO A 139 -14.07 1.85 -10.04
N GLY A 140 -14.46 2.60 -11.08
CA GLY A 140 -15.86 2.84 -11.43
C GLY A 140 -16.55 3.94 -10.63
N THR A 141 -15.84 4.62 -9.71
CA THR A 141 -16.40 5.76 -8.99
C THR A 141 -16.80 6.87 -9.95
N LEU A 142 -18.04 7.33 -9.85
CA LEU A 142 -18.56 8.50 -10.53
C LEU A 142 -19.21 9.42 -9.49
N ALA A 143 -18.52 10.50 -9.11
CA ALA A 143 -18.90 11.31 -7.96
C ALA A 143 -18.78 12.82 -8.23
N PRO A 144 -19.78 13.64 -7.80
CA PRO A 144 -19.71 15.09 -7.84
C PRO A 144 -18.88 15.62 -6.66
N ILE A 145 -17.54 15.59 -6.80
CA ILE A 145 -16.62 16.06 -5.75
C ILE A 145 -16.28 17.54 -5.97
N HIS A 146 -16.21 18.30 -4.87
CA HIS A 146 -15.97 19.75 -4.95
C HIS A 146 -14.55 20.10 -5.46
N PRO A 147 -14.42 20.77 -6.62
CA PRO A 147 -13.16 20.88 -7.36
C PRO A 147 -12.12 21.80 -6.73
N ILE A 148 -12.52 22.67 -5.79
CA ILE A 148 -11.59 23.53 -5.04
C ILE A 148 -11.22 22.89 -3.70
N ALA A 149 -12.10 22.05 -3.15
CA ALA A 149 -11.88 21.46 -1.83
C ALA A 149 -10.95 20.25 -1.94
N PHE A 150 -11.14 19.46 -2.99
CA PHE A 150 -10.42 18.22 -3.20
C PHE A 150 -9.78 18.19 -4.58
N LEU A 151 -8.57 17.66 -4.63
CA LEU A 151 -7.92 17.22 -5.86
C LEU A 151 -8.04 15.70 -5.91
N VAL A 152 -8.49 15.16 -7.04
CA VAL A 152 -8.52 13.72 -7.26
C VAL A 152 -7.58 13.36 -8.40
N ILE A 153 -6.61 12.52 -8.11
CA ILE A 153 -5.55 12.15 -9.03
C ILE A 153 -5.83 10.73 -9.52
N THR A 154 -6.04 10.58 -10.83
CA THR A 154 -6.09 9.30 -11.54
C THR A 154 -4.88 9.20 -12.49
N PRO A 155 -4.54 8.01 -13.03
CA PRO A 155 -3.42 7.83 -13.95
C PRO A 155 -3.42 8.80 -15.14
N SER A 156 -4.60 9.13 -15.67
CA SER A 156 -4.78 9.92 -16.89
C SER A 156 -5.13 11.38 -16.63
N LYS A 157 -5.70 11.72 -15.46
CA LYS A 157 -6.26 13.04 -15.21
C LYS A 157 -6.21 13.44 -13.73
N VAL A 158 -5.94 14.72 -13.49
CA VAL A 158 -6.16 15.35 -12.20
C VAL A 158 -7.45 16.15 -12.25
N TYR A 159 -8.38 15.82 -11.37
CA TYR A 159 -9.63 16.56 -11.18
C TYR A 159 -9.46 17.62 -10.10
N GLY A 160 -10.12 18.75 -10.29
CA GLY A 160 -10.07 19.90 -9.39
C GLY A 160 -9.05 20.95 -9.81
N ARG A 161 -8.94 22.00 -9.01
CA ARG A 161 -8.06 23.14 -9.25
C ARG A 161 -7.23 23.42 -7.99
N PRO A 162 -5.89 23.35 -8.08
CA PRO A 162 -5.01 23.75 -7.00
C PRO A 162 -5.24 25.20 -6.60
N VAL A 163 -5.30 25.45 -5.28
CA VAL A 163 -5.40 26.81 -4.73
C VAL A 163 -4.04 27.50 -4.79
N ASP A 164 -2.95 26.74 -4.71
CA ASP A 164 -1.59 27.26 -4.80
C ASP A 164 -1.26 27.75 -6.24
N PRO A 165 -0.98 29.05 -6.44
CA PRO A 165 -0.61 29.60 -7.74
C PRO A 165 0.67 29.00 -8.34
N GLN A 166 1.59 28.52 -7.52
CA GLN A 166 2.85 27.93 -8.00
C GLN A 166 2.63 26.61 -8.73
N ILE A 167 1.66 25.82 -8.28
CA ILE A 167 1.30 24.55 -8.92
C ILE A 167 0.61 24.83 -10.26
N LEU A 168 -0.27 25.85 -10.32
CA LEU A 168 -0.95 26.25 -11.55
C LEU A 168 0.01 26.76 -12.63
N ALA A 169 1.15 27.35 -12.24
CA ALA A 169 2.13 27.88 -13.19
C ALA A 169 2.97 26.80 -13.88
N ARG A 170 2.99 25.55 -13.37
CA ARG A 170 3.84 24.46 -13.89
C ARG A 170 3.28 23.76 -15.13
N GLY A 171 2.13 24.18 -15.65
CA GLY A 171 1.50 23.61 -16.84
C GLY A 171 0.33 22.69 -16.50
N PRO A 172 -0.05 21.77 -17.41
CA PRO A 172 -1.19 20.88 -17.20
C PRO A 172 -0.93 19.93 -16.02
N LEU A 173 -1.94 19.76 -15.16
CA LEU A 173 -1.84 18.91 -13.98
C LEU A 173 -1.79 17.44 -14.38
N SER A 174 -0.75 16.76 -13.93
CA SER A 174 -0.55 15.31 -14.10
C SER A 174 -0.20 14.66 -12.75
N PRO A 175 -0.30 13.33 -12.62
CA PRO A 175 0.14 12.63 -11.40
C PRO A 175 1.57 12.95 -10.97
N GLU A 176 2.46 13.16 -11.95
CA GLU A 176 3.87 13.49 -11.72
C GLU A 176 4.04 14.85 -11.03
N SER A 177 3.09 15.77 -11.23
CA SER A 177 3.05 17.06 -10.53
C SER A 177 2.95 16.90 -9.00
N PHE A 178 2.49 15.73 -8.54
CA PHE A 178 2.36 15.35 -7.13
C PHE A 178 3.36 14.26 -6.71
N GLY A 179 4.36 13.97 -7.56
CA GLY A 179 5.38 12.94 -7.28
C GLY A 179 4.91 11.50 -7.46
N LEU A 180 3.81 11.28 -8.19
CA LEU A 180 3.28 9.95 -8.49
C LEU A 180 3.58 9.56 -9.94
N LYS A 181 3.84 8.27 -10.16
CA LYS A 181 3.84 7.68 -11.50
C LYS A 181 2.44 7.14 -11.84
N PRO A 182 1.95 7.24 -13.08
CA PRO A 182 0.61 6.76 -13.47
C PRO A 182 0.37 5.29 -13.12
N ASP A 183 1.40 4.44 -13.22
CA ASP A 183 1.28 3.01 -12.89
C ASP A 183 1.05 2.75 -11.38
N GLN A 184 1.42 3.70 -10.51
CA GLN A 184 1.13 3.60 -9.08
C GLN A 184 -0.35 3.86 -8.74
N LEU A 185 -1.11 4.38 -9.70
CA LEU A 185 -2.54 4.67 -9.58
C LEU A 185 -3.40 3.61 -10.31
N ARG A 186 -2.79 2.51 -10.74
CA ARG A 186 -3.50 1.31 -11.19
C ARG A 186 -3.75 0.38 -10.01
N VAL A 187 -4.80 -0.43 -10.10
CA VAL A 187 -5.08 -1.46 -9.09
C VAL A 187 -3.88 -2.41 -9.00
N LYS A 188 -3.37 -2.65 -7.79
CA LYS A 188 -2.21 -3.51 -7.59
C LYS A 188 -2.65 -4.96 -7.65
N VAL A 189 -2.31 -5.65 -8.75
CA VAL A 189 -2.56 -7.08 -8.91
C VAL A 189 -1.32 -7.85 -8.51
N ILE A 190 -1.51 -8.85 -7.65
CA ILE A 190 -0.51 -9.86 -7.32
C ILE A 190 -1.01 -11.15 -7.96
N ALA A 191 -0.24 -11.63 -8.92
CA ALA A 191 -0.53 -12.82 -9.70
C ALA A 191 0.80 -13.56 -9.95
N PRO A 192 0.76 -14.87 -10.23
CA PRO A 192 1.96 -15.62 -10.62
C PRO A 192 2.56 -15.06 -11.92
N ASP A 193 3.89 -15.12 -12.02
CA ASP A 193 4.62 -14.79 -13.23
C ASP A 193 5.14 -16.09 -13.89
N GLY A 194 4.47 -16.52 -14.96
CA GLY A 194 4.71 -17.80 -15.60
C GLY A 194 4.48 -18.97 -14.64
N THR A 195 5.56 -19.69 -14.31
CA THR A 195 5.55 -20.82 -13.37
C THR A 195 5.90 -20.43 -11.95
N GLN A 196 6.28 -19.16 -11.71
CA GLN A 196 6.72 -18.70 -10.40
C GLN A 196 5.57 -18.04 -9.65
N ASP A 197 5.28 -18.58 -8.49
CA ASP A 197 4.37 -17.96 -7.55
C ASP A 197 4.98 -16.71 -6.92
N LEU A 198 4.19 -15.64 -6.77
CA LEU A 198 4.62 -14.35 -6.25
C LEU A 198 3.84 -13.92 -5.01
N VAL A 199 4.49 -13.16 -4.15
CA VAL A 199 3.91 -12.48 -2.99
C VAL A 199 4.22 -10.99 -3.01
N GLY A 200 3.34 -10.18 -2.45
CA GLY A 200 3.52 -8.74 -2.33
C GLY A 200 4.17 -8.36 -1.01
N ILE A 201 5.42 -7.92 -1.06
CA ILE A 201 6.13 -7.40 0.10
C ILE A 201 5.71 -5.96 0.34
N VAL A 202 5.14 -5.71 1.52
CA VAL A 202 4.52 -4.43 1.86
C VAL A 202 5.48 -3.58 2.68
N THR A 203 5.61 -2.32 2.29
CA THR A 203 6.28 -1.27 3.07
C THR A 203 5.32 -0.12 3.29
N THR A 204 5.04 0.19 4.55
CA THR A 204 4.20 1.33 4.93
C THR A 204 5.08 2.58 5.09
N LEU A 205 4.55 3.73 4.69
CA LEU A 205 5.26 5.01 4.67
C LEU A 205 4.83 5.97 5.79
N GLU A 206 3.88 5.52 6.62
CA GLU A 206 3.31 6.23 7.75
C GLU A 206 3.00 5.26 8.90
N GLY A 207 3.01 5.78 10.13
CA GLY A 207 2.84 5.03 11.36
C GLY A 207 3.92 5.40 12.38
N GLU A 208 3.78 4.86 13.59
CA GLU A 208 4.83 4.98 14.61
C GLU A 208 6.12 4.29 14.16
N PRO A 209 7.29 4.78 14.59
CA PRO A 209 8.57 4.13 14.28
C PRO A 209 8.61 2.69 14.80
N LEU A 210 9.41 1.86 14.14
CA LEU A 210 9.69 0.50 14.59
C LEU A 210 10.35 0.50 15.97
N GLY A 211 10.18 -0.61 16.69
CA GLY A 211 10.84 -0.82 17.97
C GLY A 211 12.37 -0.93 17.79
N PRO A 212 13.15 -0.75 18.87
CA PRO A 212 14.59 -0.95 18.81
C PRO A 212 14.93 -2.36 18.32
N ALA A 213 15.83 -2.46 17.34
CA ALA A 213 16.27 -3.70 16.69
C ALA A 213 15.22 -4.47 15.86
N ASP A 214 14.01 -3.92 15.68
CA ASP A 214 13.02 -4.46 14.74
C ASP A 214 13.29 -3.93 13.32
N ILE A 215 13.37 -4.83 12.34
CA ILE A 215 13.52 -4.45 10.92
C ILE A 215 12.19 -4.46 10.16
N ALA A 216 11.15 -5.07 10.72
CA ALA A 216 9.80 -5.10 10.15
C ALA A 216 8.71 -5.03 11.22
N GLY A 217 7.61 -4.38 10.88
CA GLY A 217 6.44 -4.24 11.73
C GLY A 217 5.49 -5.45 11.62
N ARG A 218 5.01 -5.91 12.77
CA ARG A 218 3.89 -6.85 12.89
C ARG A 218 2.91 -6.25 13.90
N ILE A 219 1.61 -6.23 13.59
CA ILE A 219 0.59 -5.69 14.51
C ILE A 219 0.62 -6.46 15.83
N GLY A 220 0.76 -5.77 16.96
CA GLY A 220 0.95 -6.40 18.27
C GLY A 220 2.31 -7.11 18.45
N GLY A 221 3.25 -6.93 17.53
CA GLY A 221 4.57 -7.56 17.56
C GLY A 221 4.51 -9.09 17.54
N PHE A 222 5.26 -9.69 18.46
CA PHE A 222 5.34 -11.15 18.69
C PHE A 222 4.78 -11.54 20.07
N SER A 223 3.94 -10.69 20.66
CA SER A 223 3.32 -10.95 21.98
C SER A 223 2.36 -12.14 21.95
N ASP A 224 1.70 -12.36 20.82
CA ASP A 224 0.90 -13.57 20.54
C ASP A 224 1.76 -14.83 20.55
N ILE A 225 2.95 -14.80 19.95
CA ILE A 225 3.88 -15.93 19.95
C ILE A 225 4.40 -16.20 21.37
N SER A 226 4.79 -15.16 22.10
CA SER A 226 5.21 -15.31 23.51
C SER A 226 4.10 -15.88 24.40
N ALA A 227 2.84 -15.52 24.16
CA ALA A 227 1.70 -16.10 24.87
C ALA A 227 1.48 -17.58 24.51
N LEU A 228 1.70 -17.96 23.25
CA LEU A 228 1.61 -19.34 22.79
C LEU A 228 2.71 -20.22 23.38
N GLU A 229 3.95 -19.71 23.49
CA GLU A 229 5.09 -20.42 24.10
C GLU A 229 4.89 -20.79 25.58
N THR A 230 4.00 -20.07 26.28
CA THR A 230 3.68 -20.41 27.68
C THR A 230 2.75 -21.62 27.84
N GLN A 231 2.18 -22.11 26.73
CA GLN A 231 1.32 -23.30 26.74
C GLN A 231 2.19 -24.57 26.72
N PRO A 232 1.96 -25.52 27.65
CA PRO A 232 2.88 -26.65 27.88
C PRO A 232 2.95 -27.68 26.74
N ASP A 233 2.00 -27.69 25.80
CA ASP A 233 1.86 -28.71 24.76
C ASP A 233 1.94 -28.17 23.32
N ILE A 234 2.37 -26.91 23.13
CA ILE A 234 2.40 -26.34 21.78
C ILE A 234 3.56 -26.89 20.95
N SER A 235 3.25 -27.31 19.73
CA SER A 235 4.26 -27.78 18.78
C SER A 235 4.94 -26.60 18.05
N ASP A 236 6.19 -26.80 17.64
CA ASP A 236 6.92 -25.84 16.80
C ASP A 236 6.14 -25.54 15.49
N SER A 237 5.40 -26.52 14.96
CA SER A 237 4.58 -26.38 13.75
C SER A 237 3.39 -25.45 13.97
N GLU A 238 2.70 -25.55 15.12
CA GLU A 238 1.61 -24.63 15.48
C GLU A 238 2.11 -23.20 15.70
N LEU A 239 3.31 -23.03 16.27
CA LEU A 239 3.96 -21.71 16.37
C LEU A 239 4.25 -21.13 14.99
N ILE A 240 4.74 -21.94 14.06
CA ILE A 240 4.94 -21.53 12.66
C ILE A 240 3.62 -21.14 12.02
N GLU A 241 2.57 -21.93 12.15
CA GLU A 241 1.25 -21.62 11.58
C GLU A 241 0.67 -20.31 12.16
N ALA A 242 0.77 -20.09 13.46
CA ALA A 242 0.34 -18.85 14.11
C ALA A 242 1.17 -17.64 13.66
N LEU A 243 2.48 -17.83 13.48
CA LEU A 243 3.39 -16.79 13.00
C LEU A 243 3.11 -16.40 11.55
N LEU A 244 2.89 -17.39 10.68
CA LEU A 244 2.52 -17.23 9.28
C LEU A 244 1.03 -16.92 9.08
N GLY A 245 0.27 -16.91 10.17
CA GLY A 245 -1.11 -16.45 10.22
C GLY A 245 -1.22 -14.98 9.83
N LYS A 246 -2.20 -14.66 9.00
CA LYS A 246 -2.33 -13.32 8.43
C LYS A 246 -2.99 -12.36 9.41
N LYS A 247 -2.27 -11.33 9.86
CA LYS A 247 -2.88 -10.16 10.52
C LYS A 247 -3.50 -9.19 9.50
N ASN A 248 -3.31 -9.43 8.20
CA ASN A 248 -3.83 -8.61 7.11
C ASN A 248 -5.37 -8.50 7.08
N GLU A 249 -6.11 -9.45 7.68
CA GLU A 249 -7.57 -9.37 7.80
C GLU A 249 -8.01 -8.21 8.70
N LEU A 250 -7.18 -7.82 9.67
CA LEU A 250 -7.48 -6.77 10.63
C LEU A 250 -7.67 -5.39 9.99
N HIS A 251 -7.08 -5.15 8.81
CA HIS A 251 -7.10 -3.86 8.13
C HIS A 251 -7.37 -4.02 6.62
N ASN A 252 -8.05 -5.11 6.25
CA ASN A 252 -8.42 -5.43 4.88
C ASN A 252 -7.25 -5.30 3.89
N ASN A 253 -6.13 -5.97 4.16
CA ASN A 253 -4.95 -5.99 3.28
C ASN A 253 -4.39 -4.59 2.97
N TYR A 254 -4.41 -3.71 3.98
CA TYR A 254 -3.92 -2.31 3.93
C TYR A 254 -4.79 -1.37 3.09
N GLN A 255 -5.95 -1.82 2.61
CA GLN A 255 -6.92 -0.98 1.93
C GLN A 255 -7.64 -0.04 2.92
N ASP A 256 -7.83 -0.51 4.16
CA ASP A 256 -8.24 0.35 5.28
C ASP A 256 -7.02 0.73 6.12
N PHE A 257 -6.33 1.78 5.68
CA PHE A 257 -5.14 2.27 6.37
C PHE A 257 -5.46 2.91 7.73
N GLN A 258 -6.70 3.37 7.94
CA GLN A 258 -7.13 3.88 9.24
C GLN A 258 -7.15 2.75 10.26
N ALA A 259 -7.80 1.63 9.93
CA ALA A 259 -7.83 0.44 10.77
C ALA A 259 -6.42 -0.13 11.04
N PHE A 260 -5.51 -0.03 10.06
CA PHE A 260 -4.10 -0.43 10.25
C PHE A 260 -3.42 0.39 11.35
N LEU A 261 -3.53 1.72 11.28
CA LEU A 261 -2.92 2.61 12.28
C LEU A 261 -3.60 2.49 13.66
N ASP A 262 -4.92 2.38 13.70
CA ASP A 262 -5.69 2.25 14.94
C ASP A 262 -5.32 0.96 15.71
N LYS A 263 -4.90 -0.08 15.00
CA LYS A 263 -4.42 -1.35 15.58
C LYS A 263 -2.93 -1.35 15.94
N GLY A 264 -2.26 -0.21 15.89
CA GLY A 264 -0.83 -0.09 16.22
C GLY A 264 0.09 -0.46 15.06
N GLY A 265 -0.37 -0.27 13.82
CA GLY A 265 0.46 -0.40 12.63
C GLY A 265 1.65 0.56 12.65
N ARG A 266 2.84 0.04 12.34
CA ARG A 266 4.10 0.80 12.34
C ARG A 266 4.58 1.09 10.93
N ILE A 267 5.38 2.15 10.80
CA ILE A 267 6.04 2.52 9.54
C ILE A 267 7.13 1.50 9.17
N GLY A 268 7.38 1.31 7.88
CA GLY A 268 8.49 0.50 7.37
C GLY A 268 8.03 -0.82 6.76
N LEU A 269 8.99 -1.74 6.60
CA LEU A 269 8.73 -3.07 6.06
C LEU A 269 7.74 -3.82 6.96
N GLN A 270 6.80 -4.54 6.37
CA GLN A 270 5.81 -5.31 7.11
C GLN A 270 6.15 -6.80 7.11
N HIS A 271 5.77 -7.47 8.19
CA HIS A 271 5.96 -8.90 8.36
C HIS A 271 5.11 -9.71 7.36
N ASP A 272 3.81 -9.44 7.31
CA ASP A 272 2.85 -10.23 6.55
C ASP A 272 2.79 -9.77 5.09
N PRO A 273 3.16 -10.63 4.12
CA PRO A 273 3.03 -10.30 2.72
C PRO A 273 1.57 -10.36 2.25
N LEU A 274 1.30 -9.67 1.14
CA LEU A 274 0.04 -9.79 0.41
C LEU A 274 0.05 -11.02 -0.49
N LEU A 275 -1.07 -11.73 -0.54
CA LEU A 275 -1.25 -12.89 -1.41
C LEU A 275 -1.82 -12.49 -2.77
N TYR A 276 -2.20 -13.49 -3.57
CA TYR A 276 -2.91 -13.29 -4.82
C TYR A 276 -4.20 -12.51 -4.65
N GLY A 277 -4.37 -11.52 -5.52
CA GLY A 277 -5.53 -10.65 -5.49
C GLY A 277 -5.26 -9.31 -6.15
N ALA A 278 -6.32 -8.50 -6.18
CA ALA A 278 -6.29 -7.13 -6.65
C ALA A 278 -6.58 -6.20 -5.47
N TYR A 279 -5.68 -5.25 -5.22
CA TYR A 279 -5.71 -4.40 -4.03
C TYR A 279 -5.76 -2.91 -4.40
N LEU A 280 -6.61 -2.17 -3.69
CA LEU A 280 -6.78 -0.73 -3.82
C LEU A 280 -5.86 0.00 -2.80
N LEU A 281 -4.58 0.10 -3.13
CA LEU A 281 -3.57 0.64 -2.21
C LEU A 281 -3.26 2.10 -2.50
N ASN A 282 -3.21 2.93 -1.46
CA ASN A 282 -2.80 4.32 -1.61
C ASN A 282 -1.27 4.42 -1.75
N PRO A 283 -0.73 4.90 -2.89
CA PRO A 283 0.72 4.92 -3.14
C PRO A 283 1.49 5.89 -2.24
N PHE A 284 0.83 6.84 -1.58
CA PHE A 284 1.46 7.70 -0.57
C PHE A 284 1.66 6.98 0.78
N LEU A 285 0.93 5.89 1.03
CA LEU A 285 0.89 5.21 2.33
C LEU A 285 1.55 3.84 2.27
N VAL A 286 1.39 3.14 1.15
CA VAL A 286 1.78 1.75 1.01
C VAL A 286 2.54 1.55 -0.30
N ARG A 287 3.70 0.92 -0.23
CA ARG A 287 4.45 0.42 -1.39
C ARG A 287 4.47 -1.09 -1.37
N VAL A 288 4.29 -1.70 -2.53
CA VAL A 288 4.31 -3.15 -2.70
C VAL A 288 5.32 -3.55 -3.76
N GLU A 289 6.30 -4.34 -3.34
CA GLU A 289 7.29 -5.01 -4.19
C GLU A 289 6.85 -6.46 -4.42
N LEU A 290 7.02 -7.00 -5.62
CA LEU A 290 6.75 -8.41 -5.88
C LEU A 290 8.00 -9.23 -5.60
N ALA A 291 7.86 -10.32 -4.87
CA ALA A 291 8.94 -11.25 -4.56
C ALA A 291 8.49 -12.70 -4.76
N PRO A 292 9.41 -13.63 -5.07
CA PRO A 292 9.06 -15.03 -5.25
C PRO A 292 8.58 -15.65 -3.94
N MET A 293 7.50 -16.41 -4.02
CA MET A 293 7.01 -17.20 -2.90
C MET A 293 7.95 -18.39 -2.62
N LEU A 294 8.13 -18.76 -1.35
CA LEU A 294 8.90 -19.95 -1.01
C LEU A 294 8.10 -21.20 -1.42
N VAL A 295 8.64 -21.94 -2.38
CA VAL A 295 8.12 -23.25 -2.79
C VAL A 295 9.13 -24.30 -2.35
N VAL A 296 8.73 -25.19 -1.45
CA VAL A 296 9.54 -26.33 -0.99
C VAL A 296 9.00 -27.58 -1.67
N ASN A 297 9.81 -28.22 -2.52
CA ASN A 297 9.41 -29.41 -3.25
C ASN A 297 9.47 -30.67 -2.39
N GLN A 298 8.97 -31.77 -2.94
CA GLN A 298 9.09 -33.08 -2.30
C GLN A 298 10.56 -33.53 -2.30
N GLY A 299 11.04 -34.09 -1.18
CA GLY A 299 12.43 -34.52 -1.02
C GLY A 299 13.40 -33.38 -0.66
N GLU A 300 12.90 -32.18 -0.37
CA GLU A 300 13.66 -31.09 0.24
C GLU A 300 12.89 -30.49 1.43
N VAL A 301 13.62 -29.86 2.34
CA VAL A 301 13.08 -29.04 3.44
C VAL A 301 13.72 -27.66 3.38
N ALA A 302 13.03 -26.63 3.86
CA ALA A 302 13.59 -25.28 3.93
C ALA A 302 13.96 -24.91 5.37
N VAL A 303 15.26 -24.71 5.61
CA VAL A 303 15.77 -24.16 6.86
C VAL A 303 15.58 -22.65 6.83
N ILE A 304 14.92 -22.11 7.85
CA ILE A 304 14.58 -20.68 7.92
C ILE A 304 15.51 -19.96 8.88
N LYS A 305 16.16 -18.92 8.36
CA LYS A 305 16.89 -17.94 9.14
C LYS A 305 16.02 -16.69 9.31
N ALA A 306 15.60 -16.46 10.55
CA ALA A 306 14.75 -15.35 10.93
C ALA A 306 15.59 -14.16 11.42
N TYR A 307 15.39 -13.00 10.79
CA TYR A 307 15.99 -11.74 11.21
C TYR A 307 15.05 -10.91 12.12
N VAL A 308 13.80 -11.35 12.26
CA VAL A 308 12.76 -10.76 13.10
C VAL A 308 12.23 -11.77 14.09
N GLY A 309 11.66 -11.30 15.20
CA GLY A 309 11.09 -12.17 16.23
C GLY A 309 11.51 -11.79 17.65
N LEU A 310 11.17 -12.65 18.59
CA LEU A 310 11.60 -12.56 19.97
C LEU A 310 13.15 -12.64 20.09
N PRO A 311 13.75 -12.14 21.18
CA PRO A 311 15.19 -12.20 21.40
C PRO A 311 15.73 -13.63 21.31
N THR A 312 16.87 -13.82 20.65
CA THR A 312 17.51 -15.13 20.48
C THR A 312 17.69 -15.85 21.82
N LEU A 313 17.04 -17.00 21.96
CA LEU A 313 17.23 -17.94 23.06
C LEU A 313 17.88 -19.20 22.48
N ASP A 314 19.17 -19.36 22.72
CA ASP A 314 19.94 -20.44 22.12
C ASP A 314 19.56 -21.79 22.73
N THR A 315 19.11 -22.71 21.87
CA THR A 315 18.78 -24.10 22.24
C THR A 315 19.74 -25.11 21.62
N SER A 316 20.80 -24.65 20.94
CA SER A 316 21.70 -25.48 20.11
C SER A 316 22.57 -26.45 20.90
N GLY A 317 22.76 -26.20 22.20
CA GLY A 317 23.74 -26.90 23.02
C GLY A 317 25.20 -26.53 22.66
N PRO A 318 26.18 -26.98 23.45
CA PRO A 318 27.59 -26.59 23.31
C PRO A 318 28.29 -27.16 22.06
N GLU A 319 27.67 -28.09 21.33
CA GLU A 319 28.28 -28.80 20.19
C GLU A 319 28.13 -28.04 18.86
N PHE A 320 27.16 -27.12 18.74
CA PHE A 320 26.92 -26.39 17.51
C PHE A 320 27.70 -25.07 17.50
N LYS A 321 28.57 -24.88 16.49
CA LYS A 321 29.46 -23.71 16.38
C LYS A 321 29.00 -22.65 15.38
N PHE A 322 27.95 -22.93 14.60
CA PHE A 322 27.57 -22.15 13.42
C PHE A 322 26.31 -21.29 13.61
N GLY A 323 26.19 -20.64 14.78
CA GLY A 323 25.07 -19.76 15.12
C GLY A 323 24.22 -20.32 16.26
N SER A 324 23.01 -19.77 16.41
CA SER A 324 22.05 -20.20 17.44
C SER A 324 20.78 -20.72 16.78
N ILE A 325 20.48 -21.98 17.05
CA ILE A 325 19.22 -22.67 16.76
C ILE A 325 18.20 -22.23 17.81
N VAL A 326 17.08 -21.73 17.33
CA VAL A 326 16.03 -21.14 18.13
C VAL A 326 14.67 -21.76 17.78
N GLN A 327 13.71 -21.58 18.67
CA GLN A 327 12.33 -21.93 18.39
C GLN A 327 11.75 -21.01 17.29
N PRO A 328 10.76 -21.47 16.51
CA PRO A 328 10.07 -20.60 15.56
C PRO A 328 9.52 -19.33 16.23
N GLY A 329 9.62 -18.19 15.55
CA GLY A 329 9.23 -16.88 16.10
C GLY A 329 10.32 -16.15 16.88
N HIS A 330 11.47 -16.78 17.13
CA HIS A 330 12.67 -16.13 17.63
C HIS A 330 13.64 -15.74 16.49
N ARG A 331 14.50 -14.76 16.76
CA ARG A 331 15.60 -14.38 15.86
C ARG A 331 16.71 -15.43 15.89
N GLY A 332 17.06 -15.99 14.74
CA GLY A 332 18.05 -17.07 14.63
C GLY A 332 17.71 -18.08 13.54
N ILE A 333 18.33 -19.27 13.60
CA ILE A 333 17.99 -20.39 12.71
C ILE A 333 16.88 -21.19 13.38
N TRP A 334 15.75 -21.39 12.72
CA TRP A 334 14.66 -22.18 13.31
C TRP A 334 15.04 -23.66 13.43
N ARG A 335 14.74 -24.22 14.61
CA ARG A 335 14.93 -25.64 14.91
C ARG A 335 14.05 -26.54 14.05
N GLU A 336 12.85 -26.10 13.70
CA GLU A 336 11.97 -26.80 12.78
C GLU A 336 12.09 -26.21 11.37
N ALA A 337 12.45 -27.07 10.42
CA ALA A 337 12.48 -26.72 9.00
C ALA A 337 11.07 -26.79 8.40
N LEU A 338 10.79 -25.92 7.43
CA LEU A 338 9.53 -25.98 6.68
C LEU A 338 9.56 -27.20 5.74
N ARG A 339 8.50 -28.01 5.82
CA ARG A 339 8.31 -29.20 5.00
C ARG A 339 7.86 -28.82 3.59
N THR A 340 7.62 -29.82 2.75
CA THR A 340 7.09 -29.64 1.39
C THR A 340 5.80 -28.82 1.42
N GLY A 341 5.76 -27.73 0.65
CA GLY A 341 4.66 -26.79 0.67
C GLY A 341 4.98 -25.45 0.03
N LYS A 342 3.98 -24.58 0.01
CA LYS A 342 4.04 -23.21 -0.51
C LYS A 342 3.84 -22.23 0.63
N TYR A 343 4.84 -21.41 0.92
CA TYR A 343 4.83 -20.53 2.08
C TYR A 343 4.95 -19.05 1.67
N PRO A 344 3.96 -18.22 2.01
CA PRO A 344 4.01 -16.80 1.74
C PRO A 344 4.87 -16.09 2.80
N LEU A 345 6.19 -16.22 2.65
CA LEU A 345 7.17 -15.54 3.50
C LEU A 345 7.62 -14.24 2.85
N ASN A 346 7.96 -13.26 3.70
CA ASN A 346 8.69 -12.10 3.25
C ASN A 346 10.20 -12.40 3.20
N PRO A 347 10.83 -12.48 2.01
CA PRO A 347 12.24 -12.87 1.87
C PRO A 347 13.22 -11.80 2.37
N ARG A 348 12.73 -10.59 2.70
CA ARG A 348 13.55 -9.54 3.31
C ARG A 348 13.76 -9.74 4.81
N ILE A 349 12.92 -10.55 5.47
CA ILE A 349 12.97 -10.83 6.92
C ILE A 349 13.25 -12.30 7.24
N TYR A 350 12.98 -13.19 6.29
CA TYR A 350 13.28 -14.62 6.38
C TYR A 350 14.16 -15.02 5.20
N ALA A 351 15.33 -15.57 5.49
CA ALA A 351 16.13 -16.26 4.48
C ALA A 351 15.84 -17.76 4.56
N ALA A 352 15.46 -18.36 3.44
CA ALA A 352 15.14 -19.78 3.35
C ALA A 352 16.23 -20.49 2.55
N GLU A 353 16.85 -21.50 3.15
CA GLU A 353 17.85 -22.35 2.50
C GLU A 353 17.29 -23.76 2.34
N LYS A 354 17.28 -24.27 1.12
CA LYS A 354 16.68 -25.57 0.81
C LYS A 354 17.73 -26.66 0.98
N VAL A 355 17.42 -27.63 1.83
CA VAL A 355 18.26 -28.78 2.10
C VAL A 355 17.58 -30.03 1.53
N PRO A 356 18.22 -30.74 0.59
CA PRO A 356 17.70 -32.00 0.08
C PRO A 356 17.71 -33.05 1.20
N THR A 357 16.59 -33.76 1.34
CA THR A 357 16.42 -34.87 2.30
C THR A 357 16.47 -36.23 1.63
N PHE A 358 16.58 -36.30 0.31
CA PHE A 358 16.87 -37.55 -0.38
C PHE A 358 18.33 -37.97 -0.17
N ILE A 359 18.62 -39.25 -0.42
CA ILE A 359 19.98 -39.80 -0.32
C ILE A 359 20.84 -39.15 -1.40
N LEU A 360 21.84 -38.37 -0.98
CA LEU A 360 22.84 -37.80 -1.87
C LEU A 360 23.98 -38.80 -2.03
N THR A 361 24.49 -38.93 -3.24
CA THR A 361 25.58 -39.86 -3.56
C THR A 361 26.78 -39.06 -4.01
N LEU A 362 27.74 -38.87 -3.11
CA LEU A 362 28.97 -38.14 -3.40
C LEU A 362 30.04 -39.12 -3.93
N ASN A 363 30.60 -38.80 -5.09
CA ASN A 363 31.63 -39.61 -5.74
C ASN A 363 32.98 -38.88 -5.69
N TRP A 364 33.98 -39.46 -5.05
CA TRP A 364 35.38 -39.05 -5.13
C TRP A 364 36.04 -39.82 -6.27
N ALA A 365 35.72 -39.44 -7.51
CA ALA A 365 36.24 -40.05 -8.73
C ALA A 365 36.44 -38.95 -9.80
N GLU A 366 37.22 -39.20 -10.85
CA GLU A 366 37.38 -38.24 -11.96
C GLU A 366 36.08 -38.04 -12.79
N ALA A 367 35.11 -38.94 -12.63
CA ALA A 367 33.80 -38.86 -13.27
C ALA A 367 32.75 -38.23 -12.33
N ASN A 368 32.27 -37.04 -12.69
CA ASN A 368 31.22 -36.33 -11.94
C ASN A 368 29.87 -37.06 -12.04
N SER A 369 29.11 -37.10 -10.95
CA SER A 369 27.69 -37.50 -11.03
C SER A 369 26.87 -36.45 -11.78
N VAL A 370 25.85 -36.90 -12.53
CA VAL A 370 24.97 -36.01 -13.32
C VAL A 370 23.82 -35.42 -12.47
N ALA A 371 23.59 -35.97 -11.26
CA ALA A 371 22.38 -35.72 -10.48
C ALA A 371 22.43 -34.48 -9.58
N HIS A 372 23.62 -34.07 -9.12
CA HIS A 372 23.81 -32.87 -8.29
C HIS A 372 25.19 -32.27 -8.48
N ASN A 373 25.38 -30.99 -8.13
CA ASN A 373 26.66 -30.28 -8.30
C ASN A 373 27.55 -30.31 -7.04
N LEU A 374 27.23 -31.16 -6.06
CA LEU A 374 27.89 -31.20 -4.75
C LEU A 374 29.23 -31.96 -4.78
N ASP A 375 29.44 -32.82 -5.77
CA ASP A 375 30.65 -33.62 -5.99
C ASP A 375 31.61 -33.00 -7.03
N ALA A 376 31.29 -31.81 -7.55
CA ALA A 376 32.04 -31.17 -8.65
C ALA A 376 33.51 -30.82 -8.31
N GLN A 377 33.88 -30.79 -7.02
CA GLN A 377 35.24 -30.54 -6.54
C GLN A 377 35.89 -31.77 -5.88
N LEU A 378 35.21 -32.92 -5.88
CA LEU A 378 35.73 -34.14 -5.25
C LEU A 378 36.63 -34.87 -6.24
N SER A 379 37.81 -35.30 -5.78
CA SER A 379 38.79 -36.04 -6.57
C SER A 379 39.12 -37.39 -5.91
N PRO A 380 39.64 -38.37 -6.65
CA PRO A 380 40.11 -39.62 -6.06
C PRO A 380 41.06 -39.36 -4.89
N ILE A 381 40.95 -40.18 -3.84
CA ILE A 381 41.78 -40.03 -2.65
C ILE A 381 43.12 -40.72 -2.92
N GLU A 382 44.21 -39.95 -2.92
CA GLU A 382 45.57 -40.47 -3.04
C GLU A 382 46.08 -40.94 -1.67
N GLY A 383 46.29 -42.24 -1.54
CA GLY A 383 46.82 -42.88 -0.34
C GLY A 383 48.23 -43.43 -0.56
N LYS A 384 49.05 -43.41 0.50
CA LYS A 384 50.34 -44.12 0.53
C LYS A 384 50.26 -45.25 1.55
N SER A 385 50.50 -46.47 1.10
CA SER A 385 50.53 -47.64 1.99
C SER A 385 51.71 -47.57 2.95
N ARG A 386 51.63 -48.34 4.05
CA ARG A 386 52.75 -48.48 5.01
C ARG A 386 54.04 -49.00 4.36
N GLU A 387 53.91 -49.72 3.24
CA GLU A 387 55.01 -50.30 2.46
C GLU A 387 55.54 -49.35 1.37
N GLY A 388 54.94 -48.16 1.22
CA GLY A 388 55.41 -47.11 0.33
C GLY A 388 54.75 -47.06 -1.04
N PHE A 389 53.76 -47.93 -1.32
CA PHE A 389 52.99 -47.90 -2.56
C PHE A 389 51.99 -46.74 -2.56
N ILE A 390 51.98 -45.94 -3.62
CA ILE A 390 50.96 -44.90 -3.85
C ILE A 390 49.83 -45.51 -4.66
N PHE A 391 48.59 -45.31 -4.23
CA PHE A 391 47.41 -45.78 -4.91
C PHE A 391 46.31 -44.71 -4.88
N LYS A 392 45.40 -44.77 -5.85
CA LYS A 392 44.20 -43.94 -5.92
C LYS A 392 43.00 -44.78 -5.52
N ILE A 393 42.16 -44.27 -4.62
CA ILE A 393 40.89 -44.88 -4.26
C ILE A 393 39.77 -44.00 -4.79
N ASP A 394 38.91 -44.60 -5.61
CA ASP A 394 37.61 -44.04 -5.91
C ASP A 394 36.65 -44.43 -4.78
N LEU A 395 36.02 -43.43 -4.17
CA LEU A 395 35.11 -43.62 -3.04
C LEU A 395 33.72 -43.09 -3.39
N GLN A 396 32.71 -43.87 -3.10
CA GLN A 396 31.31 -43.43 -3.16
C GLN A 396 30.76 -43.38 -1.72
N VAL A 397 30.28 -42.20 -1.31
CA VAL A 397 29.64 -42.01 0.00
C VAL A 397 28.21 -41.59 -0.22
N GLN A 398 27.30 -42.29 0.45
CA GLN A 398 25.89 -41.90 0.51
C GLN A 398 25.65 -41.15 1.81
N ILE A 399 25.13 -39.93 1.70
CA ILE A 399 24.74 -39.12 2.83
C ILE A 399 23.22 -38.90 2.81
N HIS A 400 22.62 -38.94 3.98
CA HIS A 400 21.20 -38.67 4.17
C HIS A 400 21.06 -37.67 5.31
N VAL A 401 20.48 -36.51 5.00
CA VAL A 401 20.17 -35.48 5.98
C VAL A 401 18.69 -35.63 6.36
N PRO A 402 18.38 -36.14 7.56
CA PRO A 402 16.99 -36.20 8.00
C PRO A 402 16.46 -34.77 8.22
N ASP A 403 15.18 -34.57 7.94
CA ASP A 403 14.44 -33.31 8.10
C ASP A 403 14.69 -32.63 9.46
N THR A 404 14.66 -33.39 10.55
CA THR A 404 14.88 -32.93 11.93
C THR A 404 16.30 -32.44 12.21
N LYS A 405 17.30 -32.85 11.41
CA LYS A 405 18.68 -32.40 11.55
C LYS A 405 19.09 -31.39 10.48
N ALA A 406 18.24 -31.11 9.49
CA ALA A 406 18.55 -30.16 8.42
C ALA A 406 19.01 -28.78 8.93
N PRO A 407 18.45 -28.21 10.01
CA PRO A 407 18.92 -26.92 10.53
C PRO A 407 20.32 -26.94 11.15
N LYS A 408 20.93 -28.11 11.36
CA LYS A 408 22.27 -28.28 11.92
C LYS A 408 23.37 -28.46 10.87
N VAL A 409 22.99 -28.63 9.59
CA VAL A 409 23.89 -28.96 8.49
C VAL A 409 24.42 -27.71 7.81
#